data_AF-R1FIT0-F1
#
_entry.id   AF-R1FIT0-F1
#
_cell.length_a   1.000
_cell.length_b   1.000
_cell.length_c   1.000
_cell.angle_alpha   90.00
_cell.angle_beta   90.00
_cell.angle_gamma   90.00
#
_symmetry.space_group_name_H-M   'P 1'
#
loop_
_entity.id
_entity.type
_entity.pdbx_description
1 polymer ?
#
loop_
_entity_poly.entity_id
_entity_poly.type
_entity_poly.pdbx_seq_one_letter_code
_entity_poly.pdbx_strand_id
1 'polypeptide(L)'
;MPSVDMLLTAETAPAYANGVGALDGASHAVEVDGGNLNYAFRVSCADGNSIFLKQTPGFVKARLLHSALCVDSTVLILEYLGTSVLLHERLVEGHVDSGVGRALGHFLGAAHALQLEHLFSKCYREDARAAALREDAAFMAAALKARYGGEGGTGLALCHGDMHAGSVMVDPASGAVKVILKYVLWRYALVWCKLALLTSKSVVAYVREKLAGVPSLPFALDAELVVRDITDGNLNFAFSVGEAADEARAVFVKQAPGYIKVLGEAFKLAAERMVLESEVMQAYAALTPDYVPRFILRDPESFVMVTEYLHGYVLMRSALMSRRLQGTAAVEEVARFMAVTHSATWIGTAGAERWGTVNNETMCGITADYVFSKPLDAADGTNRCSSGLTDVAAALRADAALCEGVLAMRSTFLMTKQCLVHGDLHTGSVMVPADGGTGPAKVIDAEFAFFGPAAFDVGSFVANLVFAASLGPSPEVHAMIHAVWVTYVGATTPLKSDNAATAEMLQLACGFCGCELIRRIVGAAHVDDLEKAPEAIKLTAEKTALAIGCRLVKGREGIGSIDALLAIVQEEVGNPAHASL
;
A
#
# COMPACT_ATOMS: atom_id res chain seq x y z
N MET A 1 -22.45 0.64 33.63
CA MET A 1 -21.04 0.22 33.56
C MET A 1 -20.21 1.44 33.21
N PRO A 2 -19.01 1.64 33.78
CA PRO A 2 -18.07 2.64 33.27
C PRO A 2 -17.80 2.38 31.78
N SER A 3 -17.62 3.42 30.96
CA SER A 3 -17.21 3.21 29.56
C SER A 3 -15.83 2.58 29.51
N VAL A 4 -15.54 1.82 28.44
CA VAL A 4 -14.25 1.13 28.25
C VAL A 4 -13.06 2.11 28.30
N ASP A 5 -13.30 3.39 28.01
CA ASP A 5 -12.30 4.47 28.01
C ASP A 5 -12.05 5.14 29.35
N MET A 6 -12.79 4.78 30.41
CA MET A 6 -12.62 5.39 31.72
C MET A 6 -11.52 4.68 32.53
N LEU A 7 -10.55 5.44 33.05
CA LEU A 7 -9.55 4.91 33.97
C LEU A 7 -10.20 4.41 35.26
N LEU A 8 -9.93 3.15 35.60
CA LEU A 8 -10.34 2.50 36.83
C LEU A 8 -9.63 3.15 38.02
N THR A 9 -10.38 3.31 39.09
CA THR A 9 -9.91 3.73 40.41
C THR A 9 -10.24 2.64 41.42
N ALA A 10 -9.72 2.74 42.64
CA ALA A 10 -10.09 1.82 43.72
C ALA A 10 -11.61 1.82 44.01
N GLU A 11 -12.32 2.92 43.69
CA GLU A 11 -13.78 3.02 43.85
C GLU A 11 -14.55 2.37 42.69
N THR A 12 -14.04 2.46 41.45
CA THR A 12 -14.76 1.95 40.27
C THR A 12 -14.37 0.52 39.88
N ALA A 13 -13.22 0.03 40.33
CA ALA A 13 -12.71 -1.31 40.06
C ALA A 13 -13.65 -2.46 40.54
N PRO A 14 -14.29 -2.41 41.74
CA PRO A 14 -15.24 -3.45 42.16
C PRO A 14 -16.50 -3.49 41.29
N ALA A 15 -17.04 -2.33 40.92
CA ALA A 15 -18.22 -2.26 40.06
C ALA A 15 -17.91 -2.78 38.64
N TYR A 16 -16.70 -2.52 38.14
CA TYR A 16 -16.21 -3.09 36.88
C TYR A 16 -16.07 -4.61 36.96
N ALA A 17 -15.42 -5.14 38.02
CA ALA A 17 -15.25 -6.57 38.25
C ALA A 17 -16.59 -7.33 38.29
N ASN A 18 -17.57 -6.81 39.01
CA ASN A 18 -18.92 -7.37 39.03
C ASN A 18 -19.60 -7.28 37.66
N GLY A 19 -19.47 -6.14 36.97
CA GLY A 19 -20.13 -5.91 35.68
C GLY A 19 -19.67 -6.83 34.55
N VAL A 20 -18.40 -7.23 34.57
CA VAL A 20 -17.83 -8.16 33.57
C VAL A 20 -17.90 -9.63 34.02
N GLY A 21 -18.52 -9.91 35.18
CA GLY A 21 -18.64 -11.27 35.72
C GLY A 21 -17.31 -11.90 36.15
N ALA A 22 -16.31 -11.06 36.45
CA ALA A 22 -14.96 -11.51 36.81
C ALA A 22 -14.83 -11.97 38.26
N LEU A 23 -15.65 -11.39 39.14
CA LEU A 23 -15.69 -11.72 40.55
C LEU A 23 -17.04 -11.26 41.11
N ASP A 24 -17.94 -12.20 41.39
CA ASP A 24 -19.27 -11.91 41.92
C ASP A 24 -19.21 -11.50 43.40
N GLY A 25 -19.81 -10.36 43.73
CA GLY A 25 -19.83 -9.82 45.09
C GLY A 25 -18.60 -8.98 45.45
N ALA A 26 -17.82 -8.53 44.46
CA ALA A 26 -16.66 -7.67 44.67
C ALA A 26 -17.08 -6.37 45.37
N SER A 27 -16.52 -6.11 46.55
CA SER A 27 -16.98 -5.03 47.43
C SER A 27 -15.91 -4.00 47.76
N HIS A 28 -14.63 -4.35 47.56
CA HIS A 28 -13.50 -3.49 47.90
C HIS A 28 -12.36 -3.67 46.90
N ALA A 29 -11.65 -2.59 46.53
CA ALA A 29 -10.39 -2.68 45.80
C ALA A 29 -9.28 -1.84 46.46
N VAL A 30 -8.05 -2.34 46.41
CA VAL A 30 -6.84 -1.62 46.84
C VAL A 30 -5.94 -1.45 45.62
N GLU A 31 -5.46 -0.23 45.36
CA GLU A 31 -4.43 0.00 44.35
C GLU A 31 -3.11 -0.67 44.79
N VAL A 32 -2.51 -1.44 43.91
CA VAL A 32 -1.24 -2.14 44.12
C VAL A 32 -0.23 -1.68 43.08
N ASP A 33 1.06 -1.81 43.38
CA ASP A 33 2.10 -1.41 42.44
C ASP A 33 2.03 -2.26 41.15
N GLY A 34 1.58 -1.63 40.07
CA GLY A 34 1.43 -2.24 38.75
C GLY A 34 2.70 -2.17 37.87
N GLY A 35 3.77 -1.56 38.40
CA GLY A 35 4.97 -1.14 37.67
C GLY A 35 4.76 0.16 36.88
N ASN A 36 5.85 0.68 36.31
CA ASN A 36 5.97 2.04 35.73
C ASN A 36 4.93 2.49 34.69
N LEU A 37 4.06 1.61 34.18
CA LEU A 37 3.22 1.86 32.99
C LEU A 37 1.74 1.48 33.16
N ASN A 38 1.31 0.96 34.31
CA ASN A 38 -0.05 0.41 34.47
C ASN A 38 -0.68 0.79 35.81
N TYR A 39 -2.00 0.90 35.82
CA TYR A 39 -2.82 0.92 37.04
C TYR A 39 -3.19 -0.52 37.39
N ALA A 40 -2.99 -0.92 38.65
CA ALA A 40 -3.31 -2.26 39.11
C ALA A 40 -4.07 -2.20 40.43
N PHE A 41 -5.11 -3.03 40.54
CA PHE A 41 -5.99 -3.08 41.71
C PHE A 41 -6.17 -4.53 42.13
N ARG A 42 -6.02 -4.81 43.42
CA ARG A 42 -6.51 -6.05 44.01
C ARG A 42 -7.96 -5.82 44.44
N VAL A 43 -8.89 -6.49 43.78
CA VAL A 43 -10.33 -6.42 44.05
C VAL A 43 -10.73 -7.65 44.87
N SER A 44 -11.47 -7.46 45.95
CA SER A 44 -11.80 -8.52 46.91
C SER A 44 -13.30 -8.56 47.23
N CYS A 45 -13.78 -9.77 47.51
CA CYS A 45 -15.09 -10.08 48.06
C CYS A 45 -15.04 -10.25 49.57
N ALA A 46 -16.21 -10.19 50.21
CA ALA A 46 -16.35 -10.37 51.66
C ALA A 46 -16.02 -11.80 52.14
N ASP A 47 -16.09 -12.79 51.25
CA ASP A 47 -15.73 -14.19 51.50
C ASP A 47 -14.21 -14.46 51.40
N GLY A 48 -13.41 -13.43 51.10
CA GLY A 48 -11.95 -13.52 50.97
C GLY A 48 -11.43 -13.80 49.57
N ASN A 49 -12.31 -14.05 48.58
CA ASN A 49 -11.91 -14.21 47.20
C ASN A 49 -11.40 -12.88 46.63
N SER A 50 -10.37 -12.93 45.79
CA SER A 50 -9.83 -11.73 45.17
C SER A 50 -9.29 -11.96 43.76
N ILE A 51 -9.41 -10.92 42.94
CA ILE A 51 -8.83 -10.85 41.60
C ILE A 51 -7.88 -9.67 41.50
N PHE A 52 -6.97 -9.72 40.54
CA PHE A 52 -6.18 -8.55 40.16
C PHE A 52 -6.73 -7.99 38.86
N LEU A 53 -7.14 -6.72 38.91
CA LEU A 53 -7.47 -5.93 37.73
C LEU A 53 -6.28 -5.07 37.35
N LYS A 54 -5.87 -5.16 36.08
CA LYS A 54 -4.80 -4.33 35.54
C LYS A 54 -5.30 -3.59 34.31
N GLN A 55 -5.10 -2.27 34.28
CA GLN A 55 -5.50 -1.40 33.18
C GLN A 55 -4.31 -0.55 32.72
N THR A 56 -4.11 -0.49 31.41
CA THR A 56 -3.17 0.41 30.76
C THR A 56 -3.95 1.60 30.19
N PRO A 57 -3.64 2.85 30.55
CA PRO A 57 -4.28 4.02 29.93
C PRO A 57 -3.90 4.14 28.46
N GLY A 58 -4.76 4.78 27.66
CA GLY A 58 -4.43 5.21 26.29
C GLY A 58 -3.27 6.21 26.19
N PHE A 59 -2.78 6.74 27.33
CA PHE A 59 -1.60 7.58 27.44
C PHE A 59 -0.64 7.05 28.50
N VAL A 60 0.59 6.75 28.07
CA VAL A 60 1.65 6.24 28.94
C VAL A 60 2.03 7.28 29.99
N LYS A 61 2.03 6.90 31.27
CA LYS A 61 2.56 7.73 32.37
C LYS A 61 4.09 7.70 32.35
N ALA A 62 4.72 8.34 31.36
CA ALA A 62 6.16 8.53 31.30
C ALA A 62 6.50 10.01 31.07
N ARG A 63 7.26 10.60 32.02
CA ARG A 63 8.13 11.73 31.69
C ARG A 63 9.23 11.19 30.77
N LEU A 64 9.27 11.73 29.54
CA LEU A 64 10.26 11.58 28.46
C LEU A 64 9.92 10.59 27.32
N LEU A 65 10.14 11.16 26.12
CA LEU A 65 10.13 10.64 24.74
C LEU A 65 8.79 10.70 23.97
N HIS A 66 8.87 11.42 22.84
CA HIS A 66 7.82 11.86 21.92
C HIS A 66 7.12 10.72 21.16
N SER A 67 5.93 11.06 20.63
CA SER A 67 4.98 10.31 19.79
C SER A 67 3.97 9.45 20.56
N ALA A 68 2.80 10.04 20.80
CA ALA A 68 1.62 9.38 21.33
C ALA A 68 0.80 8.76 20.17
N LEU A 69 0.64 7.44 20.17
CA LEU A 69 -0.38 6.74 19.39
C LEU A 69 -1.58 6.50 20.32
N CYS A 70 -2.76 6.98 19.94
CA CYS A 70 -4.01 6.76 20.68
C CYS A 70 -4.67 5.47 20.19
N VAL A 71 -4.92 4.52 21.10
CA VAL A 71 -5.73 3.31 20.85
C VAL A 71 -6.51 3.00 22.14
N ASP A 72 -7.77 2.59 21.99
CA ASP A 72 -8.75 2.35 23.07
C ASP A 72 -8.22 1.44 24.20
N SER A 73 -8.73 1.70 25.42
CA SER A 73 -8.20 1.09 26.66
C SER A 73 -8.55 -0.40 26.78
N THR A 74 -7.60 -1.24 27.24
CA THR A 74 -7.82 -2.69 27.47
C THR A 74 -7.68 -3.02 28.96
N VAL A 75 -8.61 -3.81 29.52
CA VAL A 75 -8.60 -4.26 30.92
C VAL A 75 -8.44 -5.78 31.00
N LEU A 76 -7.56 -6.26 31.88
CA LEU A 76 -7.26 -7.69 32.08
C LEU A 76 -7.71 -8.14 33.48
N ILE A 77 -8.37 -9.30 33.56
CA ILE A 77 -8.84 -9.95 34.79
C ILE A 77 -8.02 -11.21 35.04
N LEU A 78 -7.41 -11.31 36.21
CA LEU A 78 -6.69 -12.52 36.65
C LEU A 78 -7.40 -13.12 37.86
N GLU A 79 -7.92 -14.35 37.71
CA GLU A 79 -8.60 -15.06 38.78
C GLU A 79 -7.61 -15.90 39.62
N TYR A 80 -7.74 -15.81 40.94
CA TYR A 80 -6.86 -16.51 41.89
C TYR A 80 -7.47 -17.84 42.33
N LEU A 81 -7.07 -18.94 41.70
CA LEU A 81 -7.48 -20.30 42.08
C LEU A 81 -6.35 -21.02 42.84
N GLY A 82 -5.91 -20.42 43.96
CA GLY A 82 -4.86 -20.99 44.81
C GLY A 82 -3.51 -21.12 44.08
N THR A 83 -3.16 -22.31 43.59
CA THR A 83 -1.86 -22.64 42.99
C THR A 83 -1.75 -22.36 41.47
N SER A 84 -2.83 -21.96 40.80
CA SER A 84 -2.84 -21.71 39.35
C SER A 84 -3.37 -20.31 39.00
N VAL A 85 -2.95 -19.76 37.86
CA VAL A 85 -3.52 -18.53 37.26
C VAL A 85 -4.16 -18.94 35.94
N LEU A 86 -5.48 -18.75 35.82
CA LEU A 86 -6.21 -18.94 34.56
C LEU A 86 -6.42 -17.58 33.90
N LEU A 87 -6.05 -17.48 32.62
CA LEU A 87 -6.34 -16.34 31.76
C LEU A 87 -7.74 -16.52 31.18
N HIS A 88 -8.69 -15.72 31.65
CA HIS A 88 -9.99 -15.60 31.00
C HIS A 88 -9.90 -14.58 29.85
N GLU A 89 -9.40 -15.01 28.70
CA GLU A 89 -10.07 -14.64 27.45
C GLU A 89 -11.22 -15.63 27.27
N ARG A 90 -12.32 -15.25 26.62
CA ARG A 90 -13.32 -16.24 26.16
C ARG A 90 -12.63 -17.19 25.17
N LEU A 91 -12.05 -18.27 25.68
CA LEU A 91 -11.91 -19.54 24.99
C LEU A 91 -13.33 -20.01 24.71
N VAL A 92 -13.82 -19.72 23.51
CA VAL A 92 -14.85 -20.58 22.92
C VAL A 92 -14.17 -21.95 22.78
N GLU A 93 -14.74 -22.99 23.39
CA GLU A 93 -14.26 -24.36 23.29
C GLU A 93 -14.03 -24.72 21.81
N GLY A 94 -12.77 -24.92 21.42
CA GLY A 94 -12.40 -25.28 20.05
C GLY A 94 -10.89 -25.33 19.85
N HIS A 95 -10.39 -26.54 19.61
CA HIS A 95 -9.04 -26.94 19.15
C HIS A 95 -8.04 -25.82 18.79
N VAL A 96 -6.88 -25.82 19.47
CA VAL A 96 -5.70 -25.05 19.06
C VAL A 96 -5.17 -25.61 17.73
N ASP A 97 -5.26 -24.81 16.67
CA ASP A 97 -4.77 -25.17 15.34
C ASP A 97 -3.22 -25.30 15.33
N SER A 98 -2.73 -26.34 14.68
CA SER A 98 -1.30 -26.68 14.52
C SER A 98 -0.47 -25.58 13.83
N GLY A 99 -1.12 -24.65 13.11
CA GLY A 99 -0.49 -23.46 12.53
C GLY A 99 -0.04 -22.44 13.58
N VAL A 100 -0.85 -22.22 14.62
CA VAL A 100 -0.55 -21.27 15.70
C VAL A 100 0.64 -21.77 16.52
N GLY A 101 0.71 -23.07 16.80
CA GLY A 101 1.85 -23.67 17.52
C GLY A 101 3.19 -23.55 16.79
N ARG A 102 3.20 -23.66 15.45
CA ARG A 102 4.42 -23.50 14.63
C ARG A 102 4.85 -22.04 14.49
N ALA A 103 3.89 -21.11 14.36
CA ALA A 103 4.15 -19.68 14.36
C ALA A 103 4.72 -19.21 15.72
N LEU A 104 4.18 -19.75 16.82
CA LEU A 104 4.70 -19.52 18.18
C LEU A 104 6.15 -20.00 18.31
N GLY A 105 6.48 -21.18 17.78
CA GLY A 105 7.83 -21.76 17.82
C GLY A 105 8.88 -20.92 17.10
N HIS A 106 8.59 -20.43 15.89
CA HIS A 106 9.52 -19.56 15.15
C HIS A 106 9.67 -18.17 15.78
N PHE A 107 8.56 -17.59 16.25
CA PHE A 107 8.57 -16.27 16.89
C PHE A 107 9.37 -16.27 18.21
N LEU A 108 9.18 -17.30 19.02
CA LEU A 108 9.96 -17.50 20.24
C LEU A 108 11.45 -17.68 19.92
N GLY A 109 11.81 -18.35 18.82
CA GLY A 109 13.20 -18.48 18.37
C GLY A 109 13.85 -17.16 17.96
N ALA A 110 13.14 -16.29 17.24
CA ALA A 110 13.66 -15.00 16.78
C ALA A 110 13.76 -13.96 17.92
N ALA A 111 12.76 -13.89 18.79
CA ALA A 111 12.78 -13.04 19.99
C ALA A 111 13.92 -13.46 20.95
N HIS A 112 14.15 -14.77 21.08
CA HIS A 112 15.25 -15.35 21.84
C HIS A 112 16.63 -14.95 21.27
N ALA A 113 16.79 -14.93 19.94
CA ALA A 113 18.04 -14.50 19.29
C ALA A 113 18.34 -13.01 19.51
N LEU A 114 17.34 -12.13 19.35
CA LEU A 114 17.45 -10.69 19.59
C LEU A 114 17.77 -10.36 21.06
N GLN A 115 17.17 -11.08 22.00
CA GLN A 115 17.48 -10.94 23.44
C GLN A 115 18.91 -11.37 23.77
N LEU A 116 19.37 -12.49 23.20
CA LEU A 116 20.74 -12.95 23.39
C LEU A 116 21.76 -11.92 22.91
N GLU A 117 21.48 -11.25 21.79
CA GLU A 117 22.37 -10.24 21.22
C GLU A 117 22.33 -8.90 21.97
N HIS A 118 21.16 -8.49 22.46
CA HIS A 118 21.03 -7.23 23.20
C HIS A 118 21.55 -7.34 24.64
N LEU A 119 21.17 -8.40 25.36
CA LEU A 119 21.47 -8.57 26.78
C LEU A 119 22.94 -8.96 27.01
N PHE A 120 23.44 -9.96 26.27
CA PHE A 120 24.79 -10.51 26.50
C PHE A 120 25.88 -9.86 25.66
N SER A 121 25.52 -9.09 24.63
CA SER A 121 26.48 -8.44 23.72
C SER A 121 26.48 -6.92 23.91
N LYS A 122 25.32 -6.25 23.79
CA LYS A 122 25.28 -4.79 23.73
C LYS A 122 25.37 -4.12 25.10
N CYS A 123 24.50 -4.51 26.05
CA CYS A 123 24.55 -3.96 27.41
C CYS A 123 25.88 -4.27 28.14
N TYR A 124 26.45 -5.47 27.93
CA TYR A 124 27.71 -5.85 28.57
C TYR A 124 28.96 -5.29 27.89
N ARG A 125 28.99 -5.07 26.56
CA ARG A 125 30.14 -4.43 25.88
C ARG A 125 30.14 -2.90 25.99
N GLU A 126 28.97 -2.27 25.91
CA GLU A 126 28.87 -0.84 25.63
C GLU A 126 28.51 0.01 26.87
N ASP A 127 27.94 -0.57 27.94
CA ASP A 127 27.62 0.17 29.17
C ASP A 127 28.79 0.19 30.15
N ALA A 128 29.26 1.38 30.49
CA ALA A 128 30.40 1.60 31.39
C ALA A 128 30.16 1.07 32.82
N ARG A 129 28.90 0.93 33.26
CA ARG A 129 28.55 0.43 34.60
C ARG A 129 28.70 -1.08 34.72
N ALA A 130 28.68 -1.81 33.60
CA ALA A 130 28.86 -3.26 33.56
C ALA A 130 30.34 -3.70 33.54
N ALA A 131 31.28 -2.75 33.49
CA ALA A 131 32.72 -3.04 33.39
C ALA A 131 33.26 -3.88 34.56
N ALA A 132 32.70 -3.71 35.77
CA ALA A 132 33.11 -4.44 36.98
C ALA A 132 32.60 -5.89 37.05
N LEU A 133 31.69 -6.29 36.15
CA LEU A 133 31.13 -7.66 36.07
C LEU A 133 31.81 -8.49 34.96
N ARG A 134 32.82 -7.94 34.27
CA ARG A 134 33.57 -8.58 33.18
C ARG A 134 34.78 -9.33 33.74
N GLU A 135 34.59 -10.52 34.28
CA GLU A 135 35.73 -11.29 34.81
C GLU A 135 36.39 -12.25 33.81
N ASP A 136 35.71 -12.67 32.72
CA ASP A 136 36.33 -13.43 31.63
C ASP A 136 35.47 -13.41 30.35
N ALA A 137 36.03 -12.93 29.23
CA ALA A 137 35.36 -12.90 27.93
C ALA A 137 35.09 -14.31 27.36
N ALA A 138 35.89 -15.32 27.73
CA ALA A 138 35.72 -16.70 27.30
C ALA A 138 34.52 -17.38 27.98
N PHE A 139 34.23 -17.02 29.24
CA PHE A 139 33.07 -17.52 30.00
C PHE A 139 31.73 -17.06 29.40
N MET A 140 31.66 -15.81 28.92
CA MET A 140 30.44 -15.20 28.38
C MET A 140 30.10 -15.63 26.94
N ALA A 141 31.10 -15.98 26.12
CA ALA A 141 30.89 -16.26 24.71
C ALA A 141 30.35 -17.68 24.40
N ALA A 142 30.73 -18.68 25.21
CA ALA A 142 30.44 -20.09 24.92
C ALA A 142 29.65 -20.82 26.01
N ALA A 143 30.05 -20.72 27.28
CA ALA A 143 29.48 -21.55 28.35
C ALA A 143 28.06 -21.12 28.78
N LEU A 144 27.80 -19.81 28.87
CA LEU A 144 26.46 -19.30 29.20
C LEU A 144 25.48 -19.45 28.04
N LYS A 145 25.93 -19.25 26.80
CA LYS A 145 25.10 -19.39 25.59
C LYS A 145 24.69 -20.85 25.36
N ALA A 146 25.62 -21.79 25.56
CA ALA A 146 25.36 -23.24 25.50
C ALA A 146 24.37 -23.70 26.59
N ARG A 147 24.57 -23.27 27.85
CA ARG A 147 23.63 -23.58 28.95
C ARG A 147 22.25 -22.93 28.77
N TYR A 148 22.19 -21.71 28.26
CA TYR A 148 20.92 -21.01 27.96
C TYR A 148 20.19 -21.66 26.78
N GLY A 149 20.93 -22.22 25.81
CA GLY A 149 20.40 -23.07 24.73
C GLY A 149 20.03 -24.51 25.16
N GLY A 150 20.24 -24.87 26.43
CA GLY A 150 19.86 -26.18 26.99
C GLY A 150 20.91 -27.28 26.84
N GLU A 151 22.14 -26.99 26.41
CA GLU A 151 23.22 -27.98 26.35
C GLU A 151 23.75 -28.31 27.76
N GLY A 152 23.75 -29.60 28.12
CA GLY A 152 24.26 -30.10 29.41
C GLY A 152 23.27 -30.87 30.28
N GLY A 153 22.01 -31.04 29.85
CA GLY A 153 21.01 -31.90 30.51
C GLY A 153 20.47 -31.29 31.80
N THR A 154 19.31 -30.64 31.78
CA THR A 154 18.04 -31.28 32.16
C THR A 154 16.83 -30.80 31.34
N GLY A 155 17.04 -30.08 30.22
CA GLY A 155 15.94 -29.74 29.30
C GLY A 155 14.89 -28.77 29.85
N LEU A 156 15.23 -27.91 30.80
CA LEU A 156 14.35 -26.85 31.29
C LEU A 156 15.09 -25.53 31.41
N ALA A 157 14.87 -24.61 30.46
CA ALA A 157 15.08 -23.19 30.67
C ALA A 157 14.11 -22.38 29.79
N LEU A 158 12.89 -22.18 30.29
CA LEU A 158 12.00 -21.10 29.85
C LEU A 158 12.35 -19.88 30.70
N CYS A 159 13.11 -18.94 30.15
CA CYS A 159 13.42 -17.69 30.86
C CYS A 159 12.56 -16.54 30.35
N HIS A 160 11.86 -15.92 31.30
CA HIS A 160 11.05 -14.72 31.14
C HIS A 160 11.92 -13.51 30.75
N GLY A 161 11.62 -12.89 29.61
CA GLY A 161 12.42 -11.82 28.99
C GLY A 161 12.53 -10.48 29.73
N ASP A 162 11.85 -10.33 30.86
CA ASP A 162 11.91 -9.14 31.73
C ASP A 162 11.82 -9.54 33.22
N MET A 163 12.64 -10.52 33.62
CA MET A 163 12.65 -11.04 34.99
C MET A 163 13.51 -10.15 35.89
N HIS A 164 12.85 -9.29 36.66
CA HIS A 164 13.44 -8.45 37.71
C HIS A 164 12.61 -8.56 38.99
N ALA A 165 13.07 -8.02 40.12
CA ALA A 165 12.37 -8.16 41.42
C ALA A 165 10.89 -7.72 41.37
N GLY A 166 10.56 -6.67 40.60
CA GLY A 166 9.16 -6.24 40.38
C GLY A 166 8.31 -7.09 39.42
N SER A 167 8.84 -8.17 38.84
CA SER A 167 8.09 -9.12 37.99
C SER A 167 7.81 -10.44 38.73
N VAL A 168 8.11 -10.51 40.02
CA VAL A 168 8.04 -11.72 40.85
C VAL A 168 7.31 -11.38 42.14
N MET A 169 6.20 -12.06 42.39
CA MET A 169 5.47 -11.99 43.66
C MET A 169 5.83 -13.19 44.52
N VAL A 170 6.02 -12.93 45.81
CA VAL A 170 6.31 -13.95 46.80
C VAL A 170 5.24 -13.90 47.87
N ASP A 171 4.57 -15.02 48.11
CA ASP A 171 3.71 -15.18 49.28
C ASP A 171 4.60 -15.33 50.53
N PRO A 172 4.59 -14.38 51.47
CA PRO A 172 5.47 -14.41 52.63
C PRO A 172 5.15 -15.56 53.60
N ALA A 173 3.92 -16.08 53.59
CA ALA A 173 3.48 -17.12 54.53
C ALA A 173 3.83 -18.53 54.05
N SER A 174 3.76 -18.77 52.74
CA SER A 174 4.03 -20.08 52.13
C SER A 174 5.36 -20.17 51.38
N GLY A 175 6.01 -19.03 51.09
CA GLY A 175 7.19 -18.95 50.24
C GLY A 175 6.91 -19.19 48.76
N ALA A 176 5.63 -19.29 48.35
CA ALA A 176 5.27 -19.54 46.96
C ALA A 176 5.62 -18.33 46.08
N VAL A 177 6.27 -18.60 44.94
CA VAL A 177 6.73 -17.58 44.00
C VAL A 177 5.89 -17.62 42.73
N LYS A 178 5.35 -16.48 42.29
CA LYS A 178 4.61 -16.32 41.02
C LYS A 178 5.26 -15.25 40.16
N VAL A 179 5.44 -15.52 38.87
CA VAL A 179 6.06 -14.59 37.90
C VAL A 179 4.97 -13.90 37.09
N ILE A 180 5.01 -12.57 37.02
CA ILE A 180 4.06 -11.74 36.26
C ILE A 180 4.59 -11.58 34.83
N LEU A 181 3.86 -12.11 33.84
CA LEU A 181 4.16 -11.88 32.41
C LEU A 181 3.90 -10.43 32.01
N LYS A 182 4.93 -9.75 31.48
CA LYS A 182 4.79 -8.42 30.87
C LYS A 182 4.46 -8.51 29.37
N TYR A 183 3.36 -7.86 28.99
CA TYR A 183 2.68 -7.88 27.68
C TYR A 183 3.46 -7.28 26.48
N VAL A 184 4.72 -6.88 26.63
CA VAL A 184 5.45 -6.19 25.56
C VAL A 184 5.62 -7.11 24.33
N LEU A 185 5.83 -8.41 24.53
CA LEU A 185 6.04 -9.38 23.44
C LEU A 185 4.77 -9.69 22.61
N TRP A 186 3.57 -9.60 23.20
CA TRP A 186 2.32 -9.93 22.49
C TRP A 186 1.81 -8.79 21.60
N ARG A 187 2.06 -7.53 22.00
CA ARG A 187 1.84 -6.36 21.13
C ARG A 187 2.72 -6.38 19.88
N TYR A 188 3.97 -6.86 19.98
CA TYR A 188 4.81 -7.07 18.80
C TYR A 188 4.31 -8.21 17.91
N ALA A 189 3.76 -9.30 18.48
CA ALA A 189 3.19 -10.40 17.71
C ALA A 189 1.93 -9.99 16.91
N LEU A 190 1.03 -9.19 17.49
CA LEU A 190 -0.15 -8.65 16.77
C LEU A 190 0.25 -7.64 15.67
N VAL A 191 1.27 -6.83 15.92
CA VAL A 191 1.82 -5.90 14.90
C VAL A 191 2.57 -6.67 13.80
N TRP A 192 3.28 -7.75 14.11
CA TRP A 192 3.97 -8.60 13.13
C TRP A 192 3.01 -9.48 12.32
N CYS A 193 1.94 -10.00 12.92
CA CYS A 193 0.90 -10.71 12.19
C CYS A 193 0.15 -9.80 11.21
N LYS A 194 0.01 -8.50 11.51
CA LYS A 194 -0.55 -7.49 10.60
C LYS A 194 0.39 -7.08 9.44
N LEU A 195 1.66 -7.47 9.49
CA LEU A 195 2.69 -7.12 8.50
C LEU A 195 3.29 -8.34 7.79
N ALA A 196 2.77 -9.55 8.03
CA ALA A 196 3.26 -10.75 7.39
C ALA A 196 2.93 -10.72 5.89
N LEU A 197 3.96 -10.60 5.06
CA LEU A 197 3.82 -10.68 3.62
C LEU A 197 3.31 -12.07 3.23
N LEU A 198 2.29 -12.08 2.36
CA LEU A 198 1.79 -13.27 1.72
C LEU A 198 2.88 -13.85 0.83
N THR A 199 2.98 -15.17 0.86
CA THR A 199 3.87 -15.98 0.04
C THR A 199 3.02 -16.99 -0.72
N SER A 200 3.58 -17.64 -1.73
CA SER A 200 2.87 -18.71 -2.45
C SER A 200 2.47 -19.88 -1.53
N LYS A 201 3.08 -20.00 -0.33
CA LYS A 201 2.70 -20.98 0.70
C LYS A 201 1.57 -20.51 1.62
N SER A 202 1.49 -19.21 1.92
CA SER A 202 0.52 -18.67 2.88
C SER A 202 -0.74 -18.11 2.23
N VAL A 203 -0.69 -17.71 0.96
CA VAL A 203 -1.81 -17.06 0.27
C VAL A 203 -3.03 -17.99 0.10
N VAL A 204 -2.83 -19.30 -0.05
CA VAL A 204 -3.95 -20.26 -0.12
C VAL A 204 -4.73 -20.30 1.19
N ALA A 205 -4.01 -20.35 2.33
CA ALA A 205 -4.64 -20.34 3.64
C ALA A 205 -5.39 -19.02 3.87
N TYR A 206 -4.78 -17.89 3.48
CA TYR A 206 -5.41 -16.57 3.53
C TYR A 206 -6.70 -16.52 2.70
N VAL A 207 -6.66 -16.98 1.44
CA VAL A 207 -7.84 -17.00 0.54
C VAL A 207 -8.96 -17.87 1.13
N ARG A 208 -8.64 -19.04 1.68
CA ARG A 208 -9.62 -19.92 2.32
C ARG A 208 -10.27 -19.29 3.54
N GLU A 209 -9.48 -18.64 4.39
CA GLU A 209 -9.99 -17.97 5.59
C GLU A 209 -10.83 -16.74 5.23
N LYS A 210 -10.27 -15.81 4.44
CA LYS A 210 -10.85 -14.49 4.22
C LYS A 210 -11.98 -14.48 3.21
N LEU A 211 -12.03 -15.45 2.30
CA LEU A 211 -13.15 -15.59 1.36
C LEU A 211 -14.20 -16.59 1.85
N ALA A 212 -14.07 -17.12 3.07
CA ALA A 212 -15.12 -17.94 3.69
C ALA A 212 -16.42 -17.13 3.79
N GLY A 213 -17.49 -17.61 3.16
CA GLY A 213 -18.79 -16.93 3.14
C GLY A 213 -18.95 -15.86 2.07
N VAL A 214 -17.93 -15.59 1.24
CA VAL A 214 -18.10 -14.75 0.04
C VAL A 214 -18.88 -15.56 -1.01
N PRO A 215 -20.07 -15.10 -1.46
CA PRO A 215 -20.84 -15.81 -2.47
C PRO A 215 -20.18 -15.72 -3.84
N SER A 216 -20.48 -16.69 -4.71
CA SER A 216 -20.14 -16.66 -6.14
C SER A 216 -18.63 -16.53 -6.43
N LEU A 217 -17.80 -17.22 -5.65
CA LEU A 217 -16.41 -17.43 -6.01
C LEU A 217 -16.32 -18.29 -7.28
N PRO A 218 -15.30 -18.06 -8.13
CA PRO A 218 -15.15 -18.85 -9.35
C PRO A 218 -14.73 -20.30 -9.07
N PHE A 219 -14.40 -20.65 -7.83
CA PHE A 219 -13.98 -21.98 -7.38
C PHE A 219 -14.57 -22.34 -6.01
N ALA A 220 -14.52 -23.63 -5.67
CA ALA A 220 -14.85 -24.10 -4.32
C ALA A 220 -13.64 -23.93 -3.38
N LEU A 221 -13.86 -23.45 -2.16
CA LEU A 221 -12.76 -23.16 -1.21
C LEU A 221 -12.02 -24.43 -0.74
N ASP A 222 -12.70 -25.57 -0.73
CA ASP A 222 -12.17 -26.88 -0.39
C ASP A 222 -11.49 -27.59 -1.57
N ALA A 223 -11.56 -27.03 -2.79
CA ALA A 223 -10.85 -27.55 -3.94
C ALA A 223 -9.32 -27.46 -3.76
N GLU A 224 -8.60 -28.20 -4.61
CA GLU A 224 -7.15 -28.08 -4.72
C GLU A 224 -6.80 -26.77 -5.44
N LEU A 225 -6.38 -25.77 -4.66
CA LEU A 225 -6.03 -24.45 -5.15
C LEU A 225 -4.54 -24.36 -5.46
N VAL A 226 -4.22 -23.77 -6.61
CA VAL A 226 -2.86 -23.50 -7.08
C VAL A 226 -2.60 -22.00 -7.03
N VAL A 227 -1.37 -21.65 -6.69
CA VAL A 227 -0.89 -20.27 -6.68
C VAL A 227 0.03 -20.05 -7.87
N ARG A 228 -0.20 -18.94 -8.57
CA ARG A 228 0.71 -18.43 -9.60
C ARG A 228 1.16 -17.04 -9.19
N ASP A 229 2.48 -16.85 -9.06
CA ASP A 229 3.05 -15.54 -8.76
C ASP A 229 2.95 -14.64 -9.99
N ILE A 230 2.53 -13.38 -9.80
CA ILE A 230 2.47 -12.38 -10.85
C ILE A 230 3.63 -11.41 -10.64
N THR A 231 4.63 -11.48 -11.52
CA THR A 231 5.92 -10.82 -11.33
C THR A 231 6.00 -9.38 -11.84
N ASP A 232 5.11 -8.99 -12.75
CA ASP A 232 5.26 -7.79 -13.58
C ASP A 232 5.02 -6.44 -12.86
N GLY A 233 4.61 -6.45 -11.59
CA GLY A 233 4.40 -5.24 -10.80
C GLY A 233 5.65 -4.70 -10.10
N ASN A 234 5.82 -3.38 -10.02
CA ASN A 234 7.00 -2.75 -9.39
C ASN A 234 6.87 -2.56 -7.86
N LEU A 235 5.66 -2.31 -7.36
CA LEU A 235 5.43 -1.87 -5.98
C LEU A 235 4.91 -2.96 -5.05
N ASN A 236 4.06 -3.85 -5.58
CA ASN A 236 3.21 -4.73 -4.78
C ASN A 236 3.41 -6.21 -5.14
N PHE A 237 3.12 -7.09 -4.18
CA PHE A 237 3.03 -8.54 -4.41
C PHE A 237 1.66 -8.87 -5.00
N ALA A 238 1.63 -9.77 -5.97
CA ALA A 238 0.42 -10.15 -6.67
C ALA A 238 0.41 -11.66 -6.95
N PHE A 239 -0.74 -12.28 -6.77
CA PHE A 239 -0.94 -13.72 -6.94
C PHE A 239 -2.24 -13.98 -7.68
N SER A 240 -2.24 -14.98 -8.56
CA SER A 240 -3.47 -15.65 -8.98
C SER A 240 -3.64 -16.91 -8.12
N VAL A 241 -4.82 -17.06 -7.51
CA VAL A 241 -5.17 -18.21 -6.68
C VAL A 241 -6.47 -18.80 -7.19
N GLY A 242 -6.44 -20.06 -7.60
CA GLY A 242 -7.61 -20.70 -8.23
C GLY A 242 -7.43 -22.19 -8.44
N GLU A 243 -8.38 -22.81 -9.13
CA GLU A 243 -8.33 -24.25 -9.41
C GLU A 243 -7.17 -24.61 -10.35
N ALA A 244 -6.54 -25.77 -10.11
CA ALA A 244 -5.49 -26.29 -10.98
C ALA A 244 -6.00 -26.56 -12.40
N ALA A 245 -7.23 -27.07 -12.51
CA ALA A 245 -7.81 -27.58 -13.74
C ALA A 245 -8.25 -26.49 -14.72
N ASP A 246 -8.49 -25.27 -14.24
CA ASP A 246 -8.98 -24.15 -15.04
C ASP A 246 -8.45 -22.82 -14.50
N GLU A 247 -7.55 -22.18 -15.24
CA GLU A 247 -6.93 -20.91 -14.83
C GLU A 247 -7.91 -19.74 -14.84
N ALA A 248 -9.02 -19.84 -15.57
CA ALA A 248 -10.09 -18.85 -15.55
C ALA A 248 -10.84 -18.86 -14.21
N ARG A 249 -10.78 -19.98 -13.47
CA ARG A 249 -11.42 -20.15 -12.18
C ARG A 249 -10.46 -19.76 -11.05
N ALA A 250 -10.13 -18.47 -11.02
CA ALA A 250 -9.18 -17.90 -10.06
C ALA A 250 -9.59 -16.50 -9.58
N VAL A 251 -8.97 -16.05 -8.48
CA VAL A 251 -9.02 -14.68 -7.98
C VAL A 251 -7.62 -14.06 -8.02
N PHE A 252 -7.58 -12.74 -8.16
CA PHE A 252 -6.36 -11.96 -8.08
C PHE A 252 -6.21 -11.40 -6.66
N VAL A 253 -5.07 -11.64 -6.04
CA VAL A 253 -4.73 -11.18 -4.67
C VAL A 253 -3.55 -10.23 -4.77
N LYS A 254 -3.73 -8.98 -4.35
CA LYS A 254 -2.69 -7.94 -4.32
C LYS A 254 -2.41 -7.51 -2.89
N GLN A 255 -1.13 -7.44 -2.51
CA GLN A 255 -0.70 -6.97 -1.20
C GLN A 255 0.42 -5.93 -1.32
N ALA A 256 0.31 -4.84 -0.57
CA ALA A 256 1.37 -3.84 -0.48
C ALA A 256 2.37 -4.17 0.64
N PRO A 257 3.68 -4.29 0.32
CA PRO A 257 4.72 -4.30 1.35
C PRO A 257 5.02 -2.90 1.89
N GLY A 258 5.65 -2.84 3.06
CA GLY A 258 6.19 -1.60 3.68
C GLY A 258 7.45 -1.04 2.98
N TYR A 259 7.67 -1.37 1.72
CA TYR A 259 8.80 -0.95 0.89
C TYR A 259 8.46 -1.07 -0.60
N ILE A 260 9.35 -0.60 -1.48
CA ILE A 260 9.23 -0.76 -2.94
C ILE A 260 9.71 -2.16 -3.33
N LYS A 261 8.81 -3.04 -3.80
CA LYS A 261 9.13 -4.47 -4.07
C LYS A 261 10.42 -4.66 -4.88
N VAL A 262 10.57 -3.94 -6.00
CA VAL A 262 11.72 -4.11 -6.91
C VAL A 262 13.03 -3.50 -6.40
N LEU A 263 12.98 -2.57 -5.44
CA LEU A 263 14.17 -1.95 -4.85
C LEU A 263 14.56 -2.60 -3.50
N GLY A 264 13.66 -3.38 -2.91
CA GLY A 264 13.86 -4.11 -1.66
C GLY A 264 13.63 -3.28 -0.40
N GLU A 265 13.81 -3.92 0.75
CA GLU A 265 13.42 -3.40 2.07
C GLU A 265 14.10 -2.10 2.50
N ALA A 266 15.22 -1.73 1.86
CA ALA A 266 15.92 -0.48 2.13
C ALA A 266 15.13 0.75 1.68
N PHE A 267 14.23 0.60 0.69
CA PHE A 267 13.45 1.70 0.11
C PHE A 267 12.03 1.67 0.67
N LYS A 268 11.85 2.26 1.87
CA LYS A 268 10.58 2.25 2.61
C LYS A 268 9.47 2.98 1.86
N LEU A 269 8.28 2.37 1.86
CA LEU A 269 7.05 2.94 1.31
C LEU A 269 5.87 2.39 2.12
N ALA A 270 5.03 3.28 2.65
CA ALA A 270 3.89 2.95 3.49
C ALA A 270 2.95 1.93 2.82
N ALA A 271 2.61 0.84 3.52
CA ALA A 271 1.71 -0.22 3.00
C ALA A 271 0.24 0.26 2.94
N GLU A 272 -0.07 1.31 3.69
CA GLU A 272 -1.35 2.03 3.75
C GLU A 272 -1.83 2.49 2.38
N ARG A 273 -0.95 2.60 1.37
CA ARG A 273 -1.35 2.83 -0.02
C ARG A 273 -2.37 1.79 -0.53
N MET A 274 -2.32 0.53 -0.06
CA MET A 274 -3.32 -0.48 -0.43
C MET A 274 -4.68 -0.23 0.22
N VAL A 275 -4.73 0.40 1.40
CA VAL A 275 -5.98 0.79 2.07
C VAL A 275 -6.74 1.79 1.21
N LEU A 276 -6.01 2.75 0.64
CA LEU A 276 -6.56 3.74 -0.27
C LEU A 276 -6.90 3.13 -1.63
N GLU A 277 -5.96 2.40 -2.25
CA GLU A 277 -6.18 1.75 -3.55
C GLU A 277 -7.44 0.87 -3.53
N SER A 278 -7.56 0.01 -2.53
CA SER A 278 -8.72 -0.88 -2.40
C SER A 278 -10.04 -0.14 -2.17
N GLU A 279 -10.02 1.01 -1.48
CA GLU A 279 -11.21 1.83 -1.30
C GLU A 279 -11.62 2.52 -2.60
N VAL A 280 -10.65 3.05 -3.34
CA VAL A 280 -10.87 3.70 -4.65
C VAL A 280 -11.35 2.67 -5.68
N MET A 281 -10.71 1.51 -5.78
CA MET A 281 -11.12 0.45 -6.69
C MET A 281 -12.52 -0.08 -6.36
N GLN A 282 -12.88 -0.18 -5.07
CA GLN A 282 -14.24 -0.53 -4.67
C GLN A 282 -15.25 0.55 -5.12
N ALA A 283 -14.91 1.83 -4.99
CA ALA A 283 -15.76 2.92 -5.44
C ALA A 283 -15.91 2.96 -6.97
N TYR A 284 -14.82 2.73 -7.71
CA TYR A 284 -14.86 2.58 -9.15
C TYR A 284 -15.72 1.38 -9.57
N ALA A 285 -15.65 0.26 -8.87
CA ALA A 285 -16.53 -0.90 -9.13
C ALA A 285 -18.00 -0.57 -8.91
N ALA A 286 -18.33 0.31 -7.95
CA ALA A 286 -19.70 0.76 -7.73
C ALA A 286 -20.21 1.73 -8.81
N LEU A 287 -19.32 2.55 -9.39
CA LEU A 287 -19.68 3.55 -10.41
C LEU A 287 -19.65 2.99 -11.84
N THR A 288 -18.67 2.14 -12.13
CA THR A 288 -18.35 1.63 -13.48
C THR A 288 -17.94 0.15 -13.41
N PRO A 289 -18.83 -0.77 -12.98
CA PRO A 289 -18.50 -2.18 -12.77
C PRO A 289 -17.98 -2.88 -14.03
N ASP A 290 -18.39 -2.42 -15.22
CA ASP A 290 -17.96 -3.00 -16.48
C ASP A 290 -16.50 -2.70 -16.81
N TYR A 291 -15.95 -1.58 -16.33
CA TYR A 291 -14.63 -1.07 -16.73
C TYR A 291 -13.53 -1.27 -15.69
N VAL A 292 -13.79 -1.99 -14.60
CA VAL A 292 -12.78 -2.39 -13.61
C VAL A 292 -12.93 -3.87 -13.28
N PRO A 293 -11.90 -4.53 -12.71
CA PRO A 293 -12.05 -5.86 -12.17
C PRO A 293 -13.17 -5.90 -11.14
N ARG A 294 -14.04 -6.91 -11.21
CA ARG A 294 -15.03 -7.17 -10.17
C ARG A 294 -14.35 -7.27 -8.80
N PHE A 295 -14.74 -6.38 -7.90
CA PHE A 295 -14.19 -6.30 -6.56
C PHE A 295 -14.72 -7.43 -5.67
N ILE A 296 -13.86 -8.08 -4.88
CA ILE A 296 -14.23 -9.23 -4.04
C ILE A 296 -14.02 -8.91 -2.56
N LEU A 297 -12.81 -8.50 -2.17
CA LEU A 297 -12.46 -8.28 -0.76
C LEU A 297 -11.55 -7.06 -0.61
N ARG A 298 -11.82 -6.31 0.45
CA ARG A 298 -10.92 -5.32 1.03
C ARG A 298 -10.52 -5.76 2.43
N ASP A 299 -9.23 -5.98 2.66
CA ASP A 299 -8.66 -6.29 3.97
C ASP A 299 -7.62 -5.21 4.34
N PRO A 300 -8.05 -4.12 4.98
CA PRO A 300 -7.16 -3.02 5.34
C PRO A 300 -6.18 -3.40 6.47
N GLU A 301 -6.46 -4.45 7.24
CA GLU A 301 -5.59 -4.87 8.34
C GLU A 301 -4.35 -5.62 7.84
N SER A 302 -4.51 -6.40 6.76
CA SER A 302 -3.42 -7.14 6.12
C SER A 302 -2.81 -6.41 4.91
N PHE A 303 -3.34 -5.22 4.57
CA PHE A 303 -3.02 -4.48 3.35
C PHE A 303 -3.23 -5.32 2.09
N VAL A 304 -4.38 -6.00 1.99
CA VAL A 304 -4.71 -6.90 0.87
C VAL A 304 -6.00 -6.45 0.17
N MET A 305 -5.98 -6.54 -1.15
CA MET A 305 -7.15 -6.44 -2.02
C MET A 305 -7.31 -7.73 -2.80
N VAL A 306 -8.56 -8.20 -2.95
CA VAL A 306 -8.90 -9.33 -3.82
C VAL A 306 -9.92 -8.89 -4.86
N THR A 307 -9.65 -9.19 -6.12
CA THR A 307 -10.53 -8.92 -7.27
C THR A 307 -10.68 -10.17 -8.13
N GLU A 308 -11.53 -10.10 -9.15
CA GLU A 308 -11.51 -11.11 -10.22
C GLU A 308 -10.12 -11.21 -10.84
N TYR A 309 -9.74 -12.43 -11.22
CA TYR A 309 -8.58 -12.65 -12.06
C TYR A 309 -8.99 -12.48 -13.52
N LEU A 310 -8.38 -11.50 -14.21
CA LEU A 310 -8.65 -11.22 -15.63
C LEU A 310 -7.94 -12.23 -16.54
N HIS A 311 -8.30 -13.51 -16.42
CA HIS A 311 -7.82 -14.55 -17.31
C HIS A 311 -8.22 -14.24 -18.77
N GLY A 312 -7.30 -14.44 -19.71
CA GLY A 312 -7.51 -14.10 -21.11
C GLY A 312 -7.44 -12.60 -21.43
N TYR A 313 -6.94 -11.78 -20.50
CA TYR A 313 -6.64 -10.37 -20.75
C TYR A 313 -5.12 -10.15 -20.82
N VAL A 314 -4.73 -9.10 -21.54
CA VAL A 314 -3.35 -8.61 -21.62
C VAL A 314 -3.32 -7.11 -21.31
N LEU A 315 -2.16 -6.58 -20.91
CA LEU A 315 -1.98 -5.14 -20.78
C LEU A 315 -2.24 -4.45 -22.13
N MET A 316 -3.01 -3.35 -22.12
CA MET A 316 -3.30 -2.54 -23.31
C MET A 316 -2.00 -2.08 -23.98
N ARG A 317 -0.97 -1.75 -23.20
CA ARG A 317 0.38 -1.45 -23.72
C ARG A 317 0.92 -2.58 -24.59
N SER A 318 0.85 -3.82 -24.11
CA SER A 318 1.31 -4.98 -24.87
C SER A 318 0.48 -5.20 -26.15
N ALA A 319 -0.83 -5.00 -26.08
CA ALA A 319 -1.72 -5.09 -27.24
C ALA A 319 -1.43 -3.99 -28.29
N LEU A 320 -1.15 -2.75 -27.85
CA LEU A 320 -0.75 -1.63 -28.72
C LEU A 320 0.58 -1.91 -29.41
N MET A 321 1.62 -2.29 -28.65
CA MET A 321 2.95 -2.58 -29.18
C MET A 321 2.95 -3.72 -30.20
N SER A 322 2.08 -4.71 -30.01
CA SER A 322 1.92 -5.83 -30.94
C SER A 322 0.90 -5.58 -32.06
N ARG A 323 0.36 -4.35 -32.16
CA ARG A 323 -0.67 -3.93 -33.15
C ARG A 323 -1.94 -4.79 -33.14
N ARG A 324 -2.27 -5.35 -31.98
CA ARG A 324 -3.44 -6.18 -31.75
C ARG A 324 -4.66 -5.40 -31.28
N LEU A 325 -4.43 -4.23 -30.68
CA LEU A 325 -5.51 -3.31 -30.35
C LEU A 325 -6.04 -2.67 -31.64
N GLN A 326 -7.27 -3.01 -32.02
CA GLN A 326 -7.88 -2.55 -33.27
C GLN A 326 -9.07 -1.62 -33.00
N GLY A 327 -9.18 -0.55 -33.79
CA GLY A 327 -10.27 0.44 -33.69
C GLY A 327 -10.24 1.26 -32.41
N THR A 328 -11.35 1.93 -32.08
CA THR A 328 -11.42 2.92 -30.98
C THR A 328 -12.11 2.40 -29.72
N ALA A 329 -12.82 1.26 -29.79
CA ALA A 329 -13.71 0.82 -28.74
C ALA A 329 -13.05 0.77 -27.34
N ALA A 330 -11.88 0.13 -27.24
CA ALA A 330 -11.20 -0.02 -25.95
C ALA A 330 -10.76 1.32 -25.33
N VAL A 331 -10.32 2.29 -26.13
CA VAL A 331 -9.91 3.60 -25.61
C VAL A 331 -11.11 4.48 -25.28
N GLU A 332 -12.24 4.29 -25.98
CA GLU A 332 -13.52 4.91 -25.63
C GLU A 332 -14.08 4.36 -24.31
N GLU A 333 -13.89 3.08 -24.02
CA GLU A 333 -14.28 2.46 -22.75
C GLU A 333 -13.47 3.05 -21.59
N VAL A 334 -12.16 3.24 -21.74
CA VAL A 334 -11.33 3.96 -20.76
C VAL A 334 -11.78 5.41 -20.62
N ALA A 335 -12.14 6.08 -21.72
CA ALA A 335 -12.68 7.44 -21.67
C ALA A 335 -14.04 7.53 -20.95
N ARG A 336 -14.92 6.54 -21.15
CA ARG A 336 -16.19 6.41 -20.42
C ARG A 336 -15.97 6.16 -18.93
N PHE A 337 -15.02 5.30 -18.58
CA PHE A 337 -14.58 5.11 -17.21
C PHE A 337 -14.19 6.44 -16.56
N MET A 338 -13.23 7.17 -17.15
CA MET A 338 -12.78 8.47 -16.63
C MET A 338 -13.95 9.45 -16.51
N ALA A 339 -14.79 9.56 -17.54
CA ALA A 339 -15.89 10.51 -17.56
C ALA A 339 -16.90 10.25 -16.44
N VAL A 340 -17.25 8.99 -16.18
CA VAL A 340 -18.20 8.62 -15.12
C VAL A 340 -17.60 8.86 -13.75
N THR A 341 -16.38 8.39 -13.50
CA THR A 341 -15.73 8.52 -12.18
C THR A 341 -15.42 9.97 -11.83
N HIS A 342 -14.92 10.76 -12.80
CA HIS A 342 -14.69 12.20 -12.62
C HIS A 342 -16.01 12.95 -12.40
N SER A 343 -17.05 12.67 -13.19
CA SER A 343 -18.36 13.35 -13.02
C SER A 343 -19.00 13.06 -11.67
N ALA A 344 -18.94 11.80 -11.20
CA ALA A 344 -19.52 11.40 -9.92
C ALA A 344 -18.80 11.99 -8.71
N THR A 345 -17.55 12.41 -8.87
CA THR A 345 -16.69 12.94 -7.80
C THR A 345 -16.29 14.39 -8.04
N TRP A 346 -16.88 15.06 -9.04
CA TRP A 346 -16.56 16.43 -9.38
C TRP A 346 -16.87 17.37 -8.23
N ILE A 347 -16.09 18.45 -8.07
CA ILE A 347 -16.31 19.46 -7.04
C ILE A 347 -17.77 19.94 -7.03
N GLY A 348 -18.38 19.98 -5.84
CA GLY A 348 -19.80 20.29 -5.64
C GLY A 348 -20.74 19.07 -5.68
N THR A 349 -20.24 17.86 -5.92
CA THR A 349 -21.01 16.60 -5.78
C THR A 349 -20.83 15.98 -4.39
N ALA A 350 -21.75 15.08 -4.00
CA ALA A 350 -21.58 14.26 -2.80
C ALA A 350 -20.31 13.39 -2.85
N GLY A 351 -19.87 12.99 -4.05
CA GLY A 351 -18.59 12.30 -4.22
C GLY A 351 -17.41 13.19 -3.82
N ALA A 352 -17.42 14.46 -4.18
CA ALA A 352 -16.37 15.40 -3.78
C ALA A 352 -16.30 15.62 -2.25
N GLU A 353 -17.43 15.57 -1.54
CA GLU A 353 -17.41 15.67 -0.06
C GLU A 353 -16.68 14.49 0.58
N ARG A 354 -16.88 13.28 0.04
CA ARG A 354 -16.17 12.07 0.48
C ARG A 354 -14.68 12.14 0.13
N TRP A 355 -14.37 12.37 -1.16
CA TRP A 355 -13.01 12.20 -1.69
C TRP A 355 -12.15 13.46 -1.51
N GLY A 356 -12.74 14.63 -1.32
CA GLY A 356 -12.02 15.90 -1.17
C GLY A 356 -11.12 15.98 0.06
N THR A 357 -11.32 15.09 1.03
CA THR A 357 -10.48 14.96 2.23
C THR A 357 -9.44 13.85 2.14
N VAL A 358 -9.52 13.02 1.09
CA VAL A 358 -8.60 11.91 0.88
C VAL A 358 -7.26 12.45 0.42
N ASN A 359 -6.21 12.08 1.16
CA ASN A 359 -4.87 12.58 0.96
C ASN A 359 -3.90 11.44 0.67
N ASN A 360 -3.29 11.46 -0.51
CA ASN A 360 -2.27 10.51 -0.95
C ASN A 360 -0.91 11.20 -1.12
N GLU A 361 -0.56 12.05 -0.14
CA GLU A 361 0.59 12.96 -0.16
C GLU A 361 1.90 12.31 -0.60
N THR A 362 2.19 11.09 -0.13
CA THR A 362 3.42 10.37 -0.52
C THR A 362 3.44 10.03 -2.00
N MET A 363 2.35 9.49 -2.54
CA MET A 363 2.27 9.11 -3.96
C MET A 363 2.19 10.33 -4.88
N CYS A 364 1.48 11.38 -4.43
CA CYS A 364 1.49 12.69 -5.08
C CYS A 364 2.90 13.30 -5.09
N GLY A 365 3.66 13.16 -4.01
CA GLY A 365 5.06 13.62 -3.91
C GLY A 365 5.98 12.88 -4.88
N ILE A 366 5.85 11.55 -4.98
CA ILE A 366 6.55 10.74 -5.98
C ILE A 366 6.25 11.26 -7.40
N THR A 367 4.97 11.50 -7.71
CA THR A 367 4.57 12.04 -9.02
C THR A 367 5.15 13.44 -9.24
N ALA A 368 5.03 14.32 -8.25
CA ALA A 368 5.57 15.69 -8.28
C ALA A 368 7.08 15.73 -8.58
N ASP A 369 7.82 14.80 -8.00
CA ASP A 369 9.26 14.68 -8.20
C ASP A 369 9.58 14.08 -9.57
N TYR A 370 9.07 12.88 -9.87
CA TYR A 370 9.50 12.10 -11.04
C TYR A 370 8.86 12.53 -12.37
N VAL A 371 7.74 13.25 -12.33
CA VAL A 371 7.10 13.79 -13.55
C VAL A 371 7.54 15.23 -13.81
N PHE A 372 7.63 16.07 -12.77
CA PHE A 372 7.74 17.51 -12.98
C PHE A 372 9.03 18.18 -12.47
N SER A 373 9.82 17.51 -11.63
CA SER A 373 10.99 18.12 -11.00
C SER A 373 12.29 17.46 -11.47
N LYS A 374 12.46 16.17 -11.17
CA LYS A 374 13.67 15.40 -11.45
C LYS A 374 14.06 15.35 -12.92
N PRO A 375 13.14 15.16 -13.90
CA PRO A 375 13.55 15.16 -15.32
C PRO A 375 14.27 16.45 -15.76
N LEU A 376 13.98 17.57 -15.09
CA LEU A 376 14.61 18.88 -15.34
C LEU A 376 15.95 19.06 -14.63
N ASP A 377 16.25 18.25 -13.60
CA ASP A 377 17.48 18.32 -12.84
C ASP A 377 18.59 17.50 -13.53
N ALA A 378 19.60 18.18 -14.05
CA ALA A 378 20.76 17.53 -14.68
C ALA A 378 21.63 16.75 -13.67
N ALA A 379 21.52 17.03 -12.37
CA ALA A 379 22.31 16.38 -11.33
C ALA A 379 21.60 15.17 -10.68
N ASP A 380 20.31 14.93 -10.96
CA ASP A 380 19.60 13.78 -10.40
C ASP A 380 20.10 12.49 -11.06
N GLY A 381 20.73 11.63 -10.25
CA GLY A 381 21.35 10.38 -10.69
C GLY A 381 20.38 9.28 -11.11
N THR A 382 19.06 9.48 -10.98
CA THR A 382 18.04 8.52 -11.45
C THR A 382 17.66 8.75 -12.92
N ASN A 383 17.93 9.95 -13.45
CA ASN A 383 17.66 10.29 -14.84
C ASN A 383 18.57 9.51 -15.79
N ARG A 384 17.99 8.95 -16.85
CA ARG A 384 18.73 8.32 -17.95
C ARG A 384 18.03 8.60 -19.28
N CYS A 385 18.78 8.51 -20.37
CA CYS A 385 18.26 8.60 -21.73
C CYS A 385 19.18 7.85 -22.70
N SER A 386 18.70 7.55 -23.91
CA SER A 386 19.52 6.99 -24.98
C SER A 386 20.71 7.89 -25.29
N SER A 387 21.86 7.30 -25.66
CA SER A 387 23.12 8.04 -25.89
C SER A 387 22.95 9.20 -26.88
N GLY A 388 22.19 8.99 -27.97
CA GLY A 388 21.87 9.99 -28.99
C GLY A 388 20.94 11.13 -28.54
N LEU A 389 20.49 11.15 -27.29
CA LEU A 389 19.61 12.19 -26.73
C LEU A 389 20.32 13.09 -25.70
N THR A 390 21.60 12.88 -25.41
CA THR A 390 22.30 13.62 -24.33
C THR A 390 22.23 15.13 -24.56
N ASP A 391 22.53 15.59 -25.77
CA ASP A 391 22.48 17.02 -26.11
C ASP A 391 21.03 17.55 -26.15
N VAL A 392 20.08 16.72 -26.60
CA VAL A 392 18.65 17.07 -26.62
C VAL A 392 18.12 17.24 -25.20
N ALA A 393 18.47 16.33 -24.28
CA ALA A 393 18.11 16.41 -22.87
C ALA A 393 18.77 17.61 -22.18
N ALA A 394 20.03 17.92 -22.50
CA ALA A 394 20.71 19.10 -21.99
C ALA A 394 20.04 20.40 -22.48
N ALA A 395 19.71 20.49 -23.77
CA ALA A 395 18.99 21.62 -24.35
C ALA A 395 17.60 21.79 -23.75
N LEU A 396 16.88 20.68 -23.52
CA LEU A 396 15.57 20.65 -22.86
C LEU A 396 15.64 21.29 -21.47
N ARG A 397 16.62 20.87 -20.65
CA ARG A 397 16.81 21.40 -19.29
C ARG A 397 17.25 22.87 -19.26
N ALA A 398 17.86 23.35 -20.33
CA ALA A 398 18.26 24.75 -20.49
C ALA A 398 17.14 25.66 -21.07
N ASP A 399 16.05 25.08 -21.61
CA ASP A 399 14.93 25.83 -22.16
C ASP A 399 14.05 26.37 -21.02
N ALA A 400 14.26 27.64 -20.67
CA ALA A 400 13.55 28.31 -19.58
C ALA A 400 12.02 28.28 -19.76
N ALA A 401 11.51 28.49 -20.99
CA ALA A 401 10.08 28.49 -21.26
C ALA A 401 9.47 27.10 -21.06
N LEU A 402 10.21 26.04 -21.41
CA LEU A 402 9.77 24.68 -21.14
C LEU A 402 9.77 24.38 -19.65
N CYS A 403 10.87 24.69 -18.94
CA CYS A 403 10.98 24.46 -17.51
C CYS A 403 9.88 25.19 -16.73
N GLU A 404 9.60 26.45 -17.07
CA GLU A 404 8.47 27.21 -16.51
C GLU A 404 7.12 26.53 -16.80
N GLY A 405 6.91 26.06 -18.03
CA GLY A 405 5.71 25.32 -18.40
C GLY A 405 5.51 24.03 -17.60
N VAL A 406 6.57 23.23 -17.42
CA VAL A 406 6.52 21.99 -16.62
C VAL A 406 6.24 22.31 -15.14
N LEU A 407 6.89 23.34 -14.59
CA LEU A 407 6.67 23.77 -13.21
C LEU A 407 5.26 24.36 -13.00
N ALA A 408 4.68 25.00 -14.01
CA ALA A 408 3.28 25.41 -13.99
C ALA A 408 2.35 24.19 -13.90
N MET A 409 2.61 23.14 -14.70
CA MET A 409 1.85 21.89 -14.60
C MET A 409 2.02 21.20 -13.24
N ARG A 410 3.22 21.26 -12.64
CA ARG A 410 3.45 20.81 -11.26
C ARG A 410 2.55 21.54 -10.26
N SER A 411 2.46 22.86 -10.38
CA SER A 411 1.61 23.69 -9.53
C SER A 411 0.14 23.29 -9.69
N THR A 412 -0.34 23.15 -10.92
CA THR A 412 -1.70 22.66 -11.21
C THR A 412 -1.96 21.29 -10.60
N PHE A 413 -1.03 20.34 -10.73
CA PHE A 413 -1.15 19.00 -10.15
C PHE A 413 -1.33 19.03 -8.63
N LEU A 414 -0.51 19.82 -7.93
CA LEU A 414 -0.52 19.90 -6.46
C LEU A 414 -1.71 20.69 -5.90
N MET A 415 -2.10 21.75 -6.59
CA MET A 415 -3.03 22.76 -6.06
C MET A 415 -4.47 22.57 -6.52
N THR A 416 -4.71 22.02 -7.71
CA THR A 416 -6.07 21.88 -8.25
C THR A 416 -6.81 20.72 -7.58
N LYS A 417 -7.99 21.02 -7.05
CA LYS A 417 -8.90 20.06 -6.40
C LYS A 417 -10.21 20.02 -7.18
N GLN A 418 -10.37 19.02 -8.05
CA GLN A 418 -11.48 18.97 -9.01
C GLN A 418 -12.29 17.69 -8.92
N CYS A 419 -11.67 16.51 -8.93
CA CYS A 419 -12.35 15.22 -8.81
C CYS A 419 -11.40 14.14 -8.29
N LEU A 420 -11.92 12.94 -8.01
CA LEU A 420 -11.09 11.78 -7.72
C LEU A 420 -10.49 11.25 -9.03
N VAL A 421 -9.18 11.44 -9.20
CA VAL A 421 -8.42 10.91 -10.34
C VAL A 421 -7.77 9.58 -9.97
N HIS A 422 -7.49 8.75 -10.97
CA HIS A 422 -6.71 7.53 -10.85
C HIS A 422 -5.24 7.83 -10.51
N GLY A 423 -4.67 8.89 -11.08
CA GLY A 423 -3.34 9.40 -10.70
C GLY A 423 -2.15 8.66 -11.29
N ASP A 424 -2.36 7.61 -12.09
CA ASP A 424 -1.32 6.92 -12.89
C ASP A 424 -1.94 6.15 -14.05
N LEU A 425 -2.89 6.78 -14.76
CA LEU A 425 -3.66 6.14 -15.82
C LEU A 425 -2.88 6.12 -17.13
N HIS A 426 -2.04 5.09 -17.29
CA HIS A 426 -1.32 4.79 -18.52
C HIS A 426 -1.79 3.47 -19.14
N THR A 427 -1.38 3.14 -20.37
CA THR A 427 -1.78 1.89 -21.06
C THR A 427 -1.26 0.62 -20.38
N GLY A 428 -0.33 0.73 -19.42
CA GLY A 428 0.06 -0.35 -18.52
C GLY A 428 -0.85 -0.55 -17.30
N SER A 429 -1.81 0.36 -17.07
CA SER A 429 -2.81 0.31 -15.99
C SER A 429 -4.20 -0.02 -16.55
N VAL A 430 -4.24 -0.55 -17.77
CA VAL A 430 -5.44 -0.97 -18.46
C VAL A 430 -5.18 -2.35 -19.04
N MET A 431 -6.09 -3.28 -18.81
CA MET A 431 -6.11 -4.59 -19.43
C MET A 431 -7.21 -4.65 -20.48
N VAL A 432 -6.95 -5.33 -21.60
CA VAL A 432 -7.90 -5.57 -22.69
C VAL A 432 -7.97 -7.07 -22.96
N PRO A 433 -9.07 -7.58 -23.54
CA PRO A 433 -9.12 -8.97 -23.96
C PRO A 433 -7.94 -9.30 -24.89
N ALA A 434 -7.35 -10.48 -24.71
CA ALA A 434 -6.36 -11.02 -25.64
C ALA A 434 -7.00 -11.30 -27.01
N ASP A 435 -6.19 -11.58 -28.02
CA ASP A 435 -6.66 -11.85 -29.39
C ASP A 435 -7.78 -12.89 -29.44
N GLY A 436 -8.89 -12.53 -30.08
CA GLY A 436 -10.09 -13.37 -30.18
C GLY A 436 -10.96 -13.42 -28.91
N GLY A 437 -10.54 -12.75 -27.84
CA GLY A 437 -11.31 -12.57 -26.62
C GLY A 437 -12.43 -11.55 -26.77
N THR A 438 -13.45 -11.68 -25.90
CA THR A 438 -14.60 -10.77 -25.84
C THR A 438 -14.70 -10.16 -24.46
N GLY A 439 -14.84 -8.83 -24.37
CA GLY A 439 -15.00 -8.12 -23.11
C GLY A 439 -14.58 -6.65 -23.21
N PRO A 440 -14.97 -5.81 -22.24
CA PRO A 440 -14.55 -4.41 -22.20
C PRO A 440 -13.11 -4.28 -21.67
N ALA A 441 -12.48 -3.14 -21.92
CA ALA A 441 -11.25 -2.74 -21.24
C ALA A 441 -11.47 -2.63 -19.71
N LYS A 442 -10.45 -2.99 -18.94
CA LYS A 442 -10.45 -3.02 -17.47
C LYS A 442 -9.33 -2.16 -16.91
N VAL A 443 -9.67 -1.08 -16.21
CA VAL A 443 -8.72 -0.21 -15.51
C VAL A 443 -8.32 -0.84 -14.17
N ILE A 444 -7.03 -0.82 -13.86
CA ILE A 444 -6.41 -1.44 -12.68
C ILE A 444 -5.40 -0.48 -12.03
N ASP A 445 -4.95 -0.79 -10.81
CA ASP A 445 -3.81 -0.14 -10.16
C ASP A 445 -3.99 1.36 -9.80
N ALA A 446 -5.11 1.72 -9.18
CA ALA A 446 -5.41 3.08 -8.73
C ALA A 446 -4.66 3.50 -7.43
N GLU A 447 -3.42 3.06 -7.23
CA GLU A 447 -2.64 3.33 -6.00
C GLU A 447 -2.15 4.78 -5.87
N PHE A 448 -2.10 5.51 -6.99
CA PHE A 448 -1.79 6.94 -7.04
C PHE A 448 -3.04 7.83 -6.95
N ALA A 449 -4.23 7.26 -6.73
CA ALA A 449 -5.46 8.01 -6.75
C ALA A 449 -5.48 9.11 -5.67
N PHE A 450 -6.01 10.28 -6.03
CA PHE A 450 -6.14 11.43 -5.14
C PHE A 450 -7.20 12.40 -5.65
N PHE A 451 -7.59 13.37 -4.83
CA PHE A 451 -8.46 14.45 -5.26
C PHE A 451 -7.65 15.54 -5.98
N GLY A 452 -7.76 15.58 -7.30
CA GLY A 452 -6.83 16.27 -8.20
C GLY A 452 -7.48 16.81 -9.49
N PRO A 453 -6.67 17.32 -10.43
CA PRO A 453 -7.14 17.80 -11.73
C PRO A 453 -7.49 16.64 -12.67
N ALA A 454 -8.72 16.59 -13.16
CA ALA A 454 -9.19 15.55 -14.10
C ALA A 454 -8.31 15.45 -15.35
N ALA A 455 -7.73 16.58 -15.78
CA ALA A 455 -6.87 16.68 -16.95
C ALA A 455 -5.61 15.82 -16.84
N PHE A 456 -5.19 15.46 -15.62
CA PHE A 456 -4.00 14.65 -15.39
C PHE A 456 -4.18 13.22 -15.92
N ASP A 457 -5.31 12.57 -15.63
CA ASP A 457 -5.59 11.22 -16.14
C ASP A 457 -5.75 11.22 -17.66
N VAL A 458 -6.49 12.20 -18.21
CA VAL A 458 -6.69 12.33 -19.66
C VAL A 458 -5.35 12.55 -20.38
N GLY A 459 -4.53 13.48 -19.87
CA GLY A 459 -3.22 13.78 -20.45
C GLY A 459 -2.25 12.60 -20.37
N SER A 460 -2.21 11.91 -19.23
CA SER A 460 -1.35 10.74 -19.02
C SER A 460 -1.75 9.58 -19.95
N PHE A 461 -3.04 9.33 -20.11
CA PHE A 461 -3.52 8.27 -21.01
C PHE A 461 -3.25 8.62 -22.48
N VAL A 462 -3.51 9.86 -22.89
CA VAL A 462 -3.22 10.34 -24.26
C VAL A 462 -1.72 10.28 -24.57
N ALA A 463 -0.84 10.65 -23.63
CA ALA A 463 0.61 10.55 -23.83
C ALA A 463 1.05 9.12 -24.19
N ASN A 464 0.41 8.12 -23.60
CA ASN A 464 0.73 6.73 -23.88
C ASN A 464 0.28 6.28 -25.29
N LEU A 465 -0.78 6.88 -25.84
CA LEU A 465 -1.12 6.71 -27.25
C LEU A 465 -0.16 7.50 -28.15
N VAL A 466 0.32 8.67 -27.72
CA VAL A 466 1.30 9.46 -28.46
C VAL A 466 2.65 8.75 -28.57
N PHE A 467 3.09 7.97 -27.58
CA PHE A 467 4.27 7.09 -27.75
C PHE A 467 4.06 6.08 -28.87
N ALA A 468 2.88 5.47 -28.98
CA ALA A 468 2.57 4.56 -30.08
C ALA A 468 2.59 5.29 -31.43
N ALA A 469 2.13 6.55 -31.48
CA ALA A 469 2.19 7.38 -32.69
C ALA A 469 3.63 7.82 -33.05
N SER A 470 4.52 7.98 -32.06
CA SER A 470 5.90 8.43 -32.32
C SER A 470 6.76 7.35 -33.00
N LEU A 471 6.34 6.08 -32.94
CA LEU A 471 6.96 4.97 -33.67
C LEU A 471 6.72 5.05 -35.21
N GLY A 472 5.82 5.91 -35.66
CA GLY A 472 5.58 6.19 -37.07
C GLY A 472 4.10 6.52 -37.39
N PRO A 473 3.81 6.98 -38.62
CA PRO A 473 2.45 7.37 -39.01
C PRO A 473 1.43 6.25 -38.78
N SER A 474 0.41 6.52 -37.95
CA SER A 474 -0.67 5.57 -37.65
C SER A 474 -2.02 6.29 -37.61
N PRO A 475 -2.85 6.19 -38.67
CA PRO A 475 -4.20 6.73 -38.68
C PRO A 475 -5.08 6.12 -37.58
N GLU A 476 -4.82 4.87 -37.21
CA GLU A 476 -5.53 4.16 -36.15
C GLU A 476 -5.26 4.78 -34.78
N VAL A 477 -3.99 5.01 -34.43
CA VAL A 477 -3.64 5.65 -33.15
C VAL A 477 -4.14 7.10 -33.12
N HIS A 478 -4.11 7.80 -34.25
CA HIS A 478 -4.70 9.13 -34.38
C HIS A 478 -6.21 9.11 -34.09
N ALA A 479 -6.94 8.14 -34.66
CA ALA A 479 -8.36 7.95 -34.39
C ALA A 479 -8.63 7.59 -32.92
N MET A 480 -7.76 6.79 -32.29
CA MET A 480 -7.84 6.48 -30.87
C MET A 480 -7.71 7.74 -30.00
N ILE A 481 -6.71 8.59 -30.24
CA ILE A 481 -6.51 9.85 -29.50
C ILE A 481 -7.73 10.76 -29.64
N HIS A 482 -8.25 10.89 -30.88
CA HIS A 482 -9.48 11.65 -31.12
C HIS A 482 -10.67 11.08 -30.35
N ALA A 483 -10.88 9.76 -30.41
CA ALA A 483 -11.99 9.07 -29.77
C ALA A 483 -11.96 9.17 -28.24
N VAL A 484 -10.77 9.13 -27.62
CA VAL A 484 -10.60 9.37 -26.17
C VAL A 484 -11.19 10.73 -25.79
N TRP A 485 -10.76 11.78 -26.48
CA TRP A 485 -11.19 13.15 -26.16
C TRP A 485 -12.69 13.36 -26.37
N VAL A 486 -13.19 12.98 -27.56
CA VAL A 486 -14.61 13.17 -27.90
C VAL A 486 -15.52 12.38 -26.97
N THR A 487 -15.16 11.14 -26.65
CA THR A 487 -15.93 10.31 -25.72
C THR A 487 -15.90 10.88 -24.31
N TYR A 488 -14.72 11.29 -23.83
CA TYR A 488 -14.56 11.84 -22.50
C TYR A 488 -15.39 13.12 -22.31
N VAL A 489 -15.26 14.10 -23.21
CA VAL A 489 -16.03 15.36 -23.15
C VAL A 489 -17.53 15.09 -23.31
N GLY A 490 -17.91 14.24 -24.27
CA GLY A 490 -19.29 13.89 -24.54
C GLY A 490 -19.97 13.13 -23.39
N ALA A 491 -19.21 12.49 -22.50
CA ALA A 491 -19.74 11.76 -21.35
C ALA A 491 -19.62 12.54 -20.02
N THR A 492 -18.69 13.48 -19.90
CA THR A 492 -18.40 14.21 -18.65
C THR A 492 -19.40 15.33 -18.38
N THR A 493 -20.25 15.19 -17.36
CA THR A 493 -21.37 16.10 -17.10
C THR A 493 -20.97 17.57 -16.98
N PRO A 494 -19.92 17.95 -16.22
CA PRO A 494 -19.50 19.34 -16.12
C PRO A 494 -18.94 19.98 -17.40
N LEU A 495 -18.53 19.17 -18.38
CA LEU A 495 -17.95 19.66 -19.64
C LEU A 495 -18.96 19.68 -20.79
N LYS A 496 -20.06 18.93 -20.65
CA LYS A 496 -21.14 18.90 -21.65
C LYS A 496 -21.68 20.32 -21.88
N SER A 497 -21.54 20.78 -23.12
CA SER A 497 -22.07 22.07 -23.59
C SER A 497 -21.37 23.32 -23.01
N ASP A 498 -20.24 23.18 -22.31
CA ASP A 498 -19.38 24.30 -21.89
C ASP A 498 -18.08 24.30 -22.71
N ASN A 499 -18.06 25.12 -23.76
CA ASN A 499 -16.92 25.22 -24.67
C ASN A 499 -15.68 25.81 -24.00
N ALA A 500 -15.84 26.71 -23.03
CA ALA A 500 -14.71 27.35 -22.35
C ALA A 500 -14.03 26.36 -21.39
N ALA A 501 -14.82 25.67 -20.56
CA ALA A 501 -14.31 24.63 -19.67
C ALA A 501 -13.71 23.46 -20.46
N THR A 502 -14.31 23.09 -21.60
CA THR A 502 -13.77 22.05 -22.50
C THR A 502 -12.41 22.46 -23.08
N ALA A 503 -12.26 23.71 -23.52
CA ALA A 503 -10.99 24.22 -24.03
C ALA A 503 -9.92 24.23 -22.92
N GLU A 504 -10.22 24.78 -21.75
CA GLU A 504 -9.28 24.79 -20.61
C GLU A 504 -8.84 23.38 -20.21
N MET A 505 -9.79 22.44 -20.13
CA MET A 505 -9.52 21.03 -19.87
C MET A 505 -8.56 20.41 -20.90
N LEU A 506 -8.74 20.73 -22.20
CA LEU A 506 -7.86 20.24 -23.26
C LEU A 506 -6.44 20.79 -23.11
N GLN A 507 -6.31 22.09 -22.82
CA GLN A 507 -5.02 22.74 -22.66
C GLN A 507 -4.24 22.14 -21.49
N LEU A 508 -4.92 21.90 -20.35
CA LEU A 508 -4.32 21.21 -19.21
C LEU A 508 -3.94 19.76 -19.54
N ALA A 509 -4.80 19.02 -20.24
CA ALA A 509 -4.51 17.65 -20.66
C ALA A 509 -3.31 17.60 -21.61
N CYS A 510 -3.17 18.57 -22.53
CA CYS A 510 -1.99 18.70 -23.39
C CYS A 510 -0.72 18.98 -22.58
N GLY A 511 -0.80 19.86 -21.57
CA GLY A 511 0.31 20.13 -20.66
C GLY A 511 0.78 18.88 -19.92
N PHE A 512 -0.15 18.13 -19.32
CA PHE A 512 0.17 16.87 -18.63
C PHE A 512 0.67 15.78 -19.58
N CYS A 513 0.07 15.69 -20.77
CA CYS A 513 0.55 14.81 -21.83
C CYS A 513 2.02 15.11 -22.17
N GLY A 514 2.36 16.37 -22.37
CA GLY A 514 3.74 16.76 -22.67
C GLY A 514 4.72 16.48 -21.53
N CYS A 515 4.33 16.69 -20.26
CA CYS A 515 5.14 16.30 -19.10
C CYS A 515 5.37 14.77 -19.04
N GLU A 516 4.33 13.97 -19.29
CA GLU A 516 4.43 12.51 -19.32
C GLU A 516 5.35 12.02 -20.46
N LEU A 517 5.26 12.64 -21.65
CA LEU A 517 6.18 12.34 -22.76
C LEU A 517 7.64 12.60 -22.39
N ILE A 518 7.92 13.77 -21.80
CA ILE A 518 9.29 14.16 -21.41
C ILE A 518 9.84 13.23 -20.32
N ARG A 519 9.09 13.03 -19.23
CA ARG A 519 9.58 12.29 -18.07
C ARG A 519 9.87 10.81 -18.36
N ARG A 520 9.17 10.21 -19.33
CA ARG A 520 9.39 8.81 -19.74
C ARG A 520 10.62 8.61 -20.63
N ILE A 521 11.24 9.69 -21.12
CA ILE A 521 12.40 9.62 -22.02
C ILE A 521 13.69 10.10 -21.35
N VAL A 522 13.61 11.17 -20.54
CA VAL A 522 14.79 11.75 -19.87
C VAL A 522 14.79 11.59 -18.35
N GLY A 523 13.76 10.94 -17.80
CA GLY A 523 13.58 10.69 -16.37
C GLY A 523 14.01 9.29 -15.93
N ALA A 524 13.48 8.85 -14.79
CA ALA A 524 13.87 7.58 -14.17
C ALA A 524 13.06 6.36 -14.65
N ALA A 525 11.79 6.55 -15.01
CA ALA A 525 10.89 5.45 -15.36
C ALA A 525 10.55 5.54 -16.85
N HIS A 526 11.09 4.64 -17.65
CA HIS A 526 10.87 4.62 -19.10
C HIS A 526 9.55 3.94 -19.47
N VAL A 527 9.31 3.82 -20.77
CA VAL A 527 8.13 3.19 -21.36
C VAL A 527 8.54 2.10 -22.35
N ASP A 528 7.92 0.92 -22.21
CA ASP A 528 8.23 -0.26 -23.02
C ASP A 528 8.03 -0.05 -24.53
N ASP A 529 7.08 0.81 -24.92
CA ASP A 529 6.82 1.18 -26.32
C ASP A 529 8.09 1.67 -27.02
N LEU A 530 8.92 2.45 -26.33
CA LEU A 530 10.18 2.97 -26.85
C LEU A 530 11.37 2.07 -26.48
N GLU A 531 11.41 1.55 -25.25
CA GLU A 531 12.53 0.73 -24.80
C GLU A 531 12.69 -0.57 -25.61
N LYS A 532 11.57 -1.16 -26.03
CA LYS A 532 11.53 -2.39 -26.83
C LYS A 532 11.31 -2.11 -28.33
N ALA A 533 11.35 -0.84 -28.75
CA ALA A 533 11.26 -0.49 -30.16
C ALA A 533 12.49 -1.03 -30.93
N PRO A 534 12.36 -1.35 -32.23
CA PRO A 534 13.51 -1.69 -33.06
C PRO A 534 14.56 -0.58 -33.05
N GLU A 535 15.84 -0.96 -32.91
CA GLU A 535 16.98 -0.02 -32.82
C GLU A 535 16.98 1.01 -33.96
N ALA A 536 16.58 0.59 -35.16
CA ALA A 536 16.52 1.44 -36.35
C ALA A 536 15.53 2.62 -36.25
N ILE A 537 14.54 2.55 -35.36
CA ILE A 537 13.52 3.61 -35.19
C ILE A 537 13.47 4.19 -33.78
N LYS A 538 14.08 3.53 -32.79
CA LYS A 538 14.02 3.91 -31.37
C LYS A 538 14.41 5.36 -31.14
N LEU A 539 15.60 5.76 -31.57
CA LEU A 539 16.11 7.12 -31.34
C LEU A 539 15.24 8.19 -32.02
N THR A 540 14.76 7.90 -33.24
CA THR A 540 13.84 8.80 -33.95
C THR A 540 12.52 8.94 -33.21
N ALA A 541 11.93 7.83 -32.75
CA ALA A 541 10.67 7.84 -32.01
C ALA A 541 10.79 8.58 -30.67
N GLU A 542 11.92 8.45 -29.98
CA GLU A 542 12.21 9.22 -28.75
C GLU A 542 12.35 10.72 -29.04
N LYS A 543 13.08 11.12 -30.09
CA LYS A 543 13.20 12.53 -30.52
C LYS A 543 11.84 13.12 -30.89
N THR A 544 11.03 12.38 -31.66
CA THR A 544 9.67 12.79 -32.03
C THR A 544 8.79 12.97 -30.80
N ALA A 545 8.76 12.00 -29.87
CA ALA A 545 7.96 12.10 -28.66
C ALA A 545 8.40 13.27 -27.76
N LEU A 546 9.71 13.52 -27.62
CA LEU A 546 10.24 14.70 -26.92
C LEU A 546 9.81 16.00 -27.60
N ALA A 547 9.91 16.09 -28.93
CA ALA A 547 9.51 17.29 -29.67
C ALA A 547 8.01 17.60 -29.50
N ILE A 548 7.16 16.58 -29.60
CA ILE A 548 5.73 16.70 -29.29
C ILE A 548 5.55 17.20 -27.86
N GLY A 549 6.17 16.55 -26.87
CA GLY A 549 6.02 16.92 -25.47
C GLY A 549 6.43 18.36 -25.19
N CYS A 550 7.56 18.81 -25.75
CA CYS A 550 8.03 20.19 -25.65
C CYS A 550 7.05 21.19 -26.27
N ARG A 551 6.47 20.88 -27.44
CA ARG A 551 5.47 21.73 -28.10
C ARG A 551 4.18 21.80 -27.30
N LEU A 552 3.72 20.69 -26.73
CA LEU A 552 2.50 20.65 -25.92
C LEU A 552 2.68 21.46 -24.64
N VAL A 553 3.77 21.29 -23.90
CA VAL A 553 3.98 22.06 -22.65
C VAL A 553 4.06 23.57 -22.93
N LYS A 554 4.87 23.99 -23.91
CA LYS A 554 5.09 25.41 -24.21
C LYS A 554 3.90 26.08 -24.92
N GLY A 555 3.20 25.33 -25.77
CA GLY A 555 2.15 25.84 -26.66
C GLY A 555 0.72 25.55 -26.21
N ARG A 556 0.51 24.87 -25.06
CA ARG A 556 -0.82 24.38 -24.65
C ARG A 556 -1.93 25.43 -24.71
N GLU A 557 -1.66 26.68 -24.32
CA GLU A 557 -2.67 27.76 -24.29
C GLU A 557 -3.25 28.09 -25.67
N GLY A 558 -2.51 27.77 -26.75
CA GLY A 558 -2.97 27.92 -28.13
C GLY A 558 -3.74 26.71 -28.68
N ILE A 559 -3.83 25.60 -27.93
CA ILE A 559 -4.48 24.37 -28.40
C ILE A 559 -5.98 24.42 -28.05
N GLY A 560 -6.78 24.94 -28.98
CA GLY A 560 -8.22 25.12 -28.80
C GLY A 560 -9.09 23.93 -29.19
N SER A 561 -8.53 22.89 -29.83
CA SER A 561 -9.29 21.72 -30.27
C SER A 561 -8.42 20.46 -30.33
N ILE A 562 -9.06 19.29 -30.31
CA ILE A 562 -8.37 18.01 -30.44
C ILE A 562 -7.64 17.90 -31.79
N ASP A 563 -8.19 18.48 -32.84
CA ASP A 563 -7.55 18.55 -34.16
C ASP A 563 -6.24 19.33 -34.12
N ALA A 564 -6.15 20.38 -33.30
CA ALA A 564 -4.91 21.14 -33.13
C ALA A 564 -3.83 20.30 -32.41
N LEU A 565 -4.19 19.52 -31.39
CA LEU A 565 -3.28 18.55 -30.77
C LEU A 565 -2.82 17.51 -31.79
N LEU A 566 -3.76 16.95 -32.55
CA LEU A 566 -3.51 15.91 -33.54
C LEU A 566 -2.64 16.41 -34.70
N ALA A 567 -2.78 17.67 -35.11
CA ALA A 567 -1.92 18.33 -36.09
C ALA A 567 -0.47 18.41 -35.58
N ILE A 568 -0.25 18.80 -34.32
CA ILE A 568 1.09 18.81 -33.71
C ILE A 568 1.72 17.41 -33.76
N VAL A 569 0.95 16.37 -33.39
CA VAL A 569 1.42 14.98 -33.44
C VAL A 569 1.78 14.58 -34.88
N GLN A 570 0.92 14.86 -35.85
CA GLN A 570 1.18 14.52 -37.26
C GLN A 570 2.40 15.25 -37.84
N GLU A 571 2.55 16.53 -37.53
CA GLU A 571 3.68 17.34 -37.97
C GLU A 571 5.01 16.79 -37.46
N GLU A 572 5.10 16.46 -36.16
CA GLU A 572 6.34 15.92 -35.59
C GLU A 572 6.61 14.48 -36.06
N VAL A 573 5.59 13.64 -36.21
CA VAL A 573 5.74 12.28 -36.75
C VAL A 573 6.22 12.31 -38.20
N GLY A 574 5.81 13.30 -38.99
CA GLY A 574 6.25 13.51 -40.36
C GLY A 574 7.57 14.29 -40.51
N ASN A 575 8.17 14.75 -39.42
CA ASN A 575 9.31 15.66 -39.47
C ASN A 575 10.63 14.91 -39.76
N PRO A 576 11.28 15.11 -40.92
CA PRO A 576 12.50 14.40 -41.30
C PRO A 576 13.71 14.77 -40.44
N ALA A 577 13.65 15.87 -39.68
CA ALA A 577 14.72 16.28 -38.78
C ALA A 577 14.98 15.23 -37.67
N HIS A 578 13.97 14.44 -37.29
CA HIS A 578 14.12 13.41 -36.25
C HIS A 578 14.84 12.15 -36.76
N ALA A 579 14.82 11.90 -38.06
CA ALA A 579 15.51 10.79 -38.71
C ALA A 579 16.99 11.11 -39.04
N SER A 580 17.35 12.39 -39.02
CA SER A 580 18.69 12.86 -39.35
C SER A 580 19.55 12.93 -38.08
N LEU A 581 20.49 12.00 -37.93
CA LEU A 581 21.80 12.11 -37.25
C LEU A 581 22.50 10.76 -37.22
#